data_AF-A0A959VSC3-F1
#
_entry.id   AF-A0A959VSC3-F1
#
_cell.length_a   1.000
_cell.length_b   1.000
_cell.length_c   1.000
_cell.angle_alpha   90.00
_cell.angle_beta   90.00
_cell.angle_gamma   90.00
#
_symmetry.space_group_name_H-M   'P 1'
#
loop_
_entity.id
_entity.type
_entity.pdbx_description
1 polymer ?
#
loop_
_entity_poly.entity_id
_entity_poly.type
_entity_poly.pdbx_seq_one_letter_code
_entity_poly.pdbx_strand_id
1 'polypeptide(L)'
;MSRLSLLLLLAFVACLLSPASSLAARNGTYVGKDEGKVKVVMKIKNNRVTYFSGDPAGSCYGIGSTLVSFTFPSAAQRPSATSKIKSNGIFSAVFKGSPDVSFKDDRRVLTGKVKGNKVTGRMIVSGLCQADQKFTAVRK
;
A
#
# COMPACT_ATOMS: atom_id res chain seq x y z
N MET A 1 -28.70 10.95 -43.51
CA MET A 1 -27.99 11.27 -42.26
C MET A 1 -26.75 12.09 -42.63
N SER A 2 -26.65 13.34 -42.19
CA SER A 2 -25.53 14.22 -42.57
C SER A 2 -24.24 13.75 -41.90
N ARG A 3 -23.09 13.88 -42.58
CA ARG A 3 -21.76 13.50 -42.04
C ARG A 3 -21.45 14.17 -40.69
N LEU A 4 -22.07 15.32 -40.41
CA LEU A 4 -22.01 16.02 -39.13
C LEU A 4 -22.61 15.20 -37.96
N SER A 5 -23.72 14.50 -38.22
CA SER A 5 -24.44 13.72 -37.20
C SER A 5 -23.63 12.49 -36.75
N LEU A 6 -22.85 11.91 -37.67
CA LEU A 6 -21.99 10.76 -37.38
C LEU A 6 -20.75 11.15 -36.56
N LEU A 7 -20.18 12.34 -36.81
CA LEU A 7 -19.03 12.87 -36.06
C LEU A 7 -19.40 13.23 -34.62
N LEU A 8 -20.60 13.78 -34.39
CA LEU A 8 -21.10 14.08 -33.05
C LEU A 8 -21.35 12.82 -32.21
N LEU A 9 -21.81 11.72 -32.83
CA LEU A 9 -21.98 10.44 -32.13
C LEU A 9 -20.65 9.80 -31.75
N LEU A 10 -19.63 9.88 -32.60
CA LEU A 10 -18.30 9.33 -32.33
C LEU A 10 -17.60 10.05 -31.16
N ALA A 11 -17.76 11.38 -31.07
CA ALA A 11 -17.18 12.18 -29.99
C ALA A 11 -17.81 11.88 -28.62
N PHE A 12 -19.10 11.52 -28.58
CA PHE A 12 -19.80 11.21 -27.33
C PHE A 12 -19.42 9.83 -26.76
N VAL A 13 -19.16 8.85 -27.63
CA VAL A 13 -18.70 7.50 -27.23
C VAL A 13 -17.25 7.54 -26.72
N ALA A 14 -16.40 8.42 -27.26
CA ALA A 14 -15.01 8.57 -26.82
C ALA A 14 -14.88 9.11 -25.37
N CYS A 15 -15.81 9.96 -24.92
CA CYS A 15 -15.82 10.45 -23.53
C CYS A 15 -16.21 9.36 -22.50
N LEU A 16 -17.03 8.38 -22.90
CA LEU A 16 -17.44 7.26 -22.04
C LEU A 16 -16.37 6.16 -21.92
N LEU A 17 -15.41 6.14 -22.85
CA LEU A 17 -14.28 5.20 -22.87
C LEU A 17 -13.01 5.75 -22.21
N SER A 18 -13.04 6.98 -21.70
CA SER A 18 -11.95 7.49 -20.90
C SER A 18 -11.90 6.66 -19.61
N PRO A 19 -10.90 5.78 -19.40
CA PRO A 19 -10.73 5.19 -18.09
C PRO A 19 -10.57 6.38 -17.16
N ALA A 20 -11.50 6.54 -16.22
CA ALA A 20 -11.36 7.51 -15.14
C ALA A 20 -9.94 7.32 -14.63
N SER A 21 -9.07 8.26 -14.97
CA SER A 21 -7.66 8.23 -14.65
C SER A 21 -7.62 8.43 -13.16
N SER A 22 -7.86 7.31 -12.47
CA SER A 22 -7.84 7.19 -11.03
C SER A 22 -6.48 7.75 -10.69
N LEU A 23 -6.46 8.90 -9.99
CA LEU A 23 -5.24 9.55 -9.59
C LEU A 23 -4.44 8.51 -8.80
N ALA A 24 -3.51 7.87 -9.50
CA ALA A 24 -2.69 6.79 -9.01
C ALA A 24 -1.78 7.41 -7.96
N ALA A 25 -2.19 7.28 -6.70
CA ALA A 25 -1.45 7.60 -5.50
C ALA A 25 -0.50 8.81 -5.59
N ARG A 26 -0.96 9.96 -5.13
CA ARG A 26 -0.12 11.17 -5.07
C ARG A 26 1.13 10.93 -4.22
N ASN A 27 2.27 11.41 -4.69
CA ASN A 27 3.49 11.43 -3.89
C ASN A 27 3.24 12.19 -2.57
N GLY A 28 3.83 11.72 -1.48
CA GLY A 28 3.74 12.38 -0.17
C GLY A 28 3.80 11.44 1.02
N THR A 29 3.61 12.04 2.19
CA THR A 29 3.52 11.32 3.47
C THR A 29 2.06 11.15 3.85
N TYR A 30 1.70 9.94 4.20
CA TYR A 30 0.38 9.55 4.66
C TYR A 30 0.49 9.19 6.13
N VAL A 31 -0.30 9.84 6.98
CA VAL A 31 -0.30 9.61 8.42
C VAL A 31 -1.68 9.13 8.83
N GLY A 32 -1.70 8.13 9.70
CA GLY A 32 -2.91 7.41 10.03
C GLY A 32 -2.86 6.76 11.40
N LYS A 33 -3.88 5.95 11.65
CA LYS A 33 -3.93 5.07 12.80
C LYS A 33 -4.30 3.66 12.36
N ASP A 34 -3.77 2.70 13.10
CA ASP A 34 -4.20 1.32 13.08
C ASP A 34 -5.31 1.12 14.10
N GLU A 35 -6.49 0.68 13.63
CA GLU A 35 -7.71 0.45 14.43
C GLU A 35 -7.94 1.50 15.54
N GLY A 36 -7.53 2.76 15.31
CA GLY A 36 -7.64 3.89 16.24
C GLY A 36 -6.56 4.01 17.33
N LYS A 37 -5.64 3.04 17.46
CA LYS A 37 -4.72 2.92 18.61
C LYS A 37 -3.30 3.40 18.32
N VAL A 38 -2.64 2.88 17.29
CA VAL A 38 -1.22 3.18 17.03
C VAL A 38 -1.01 3.99 15.76
N LYS A 39 -0.07 4.93 15.79
CA LYS A 39 0.27 5.80 14.66
C LYS A 39 0.87 4.98 13.52
N VAL A 40 0.34 5.17 12.32
CA VAL A 40 0.88 4.61 11.08
C VAL A 40 1.43 5.74 10.22
N VAL A 41 2.63 5.54 9.66
CA VAL A 41 3.27 6.48 8.73
C VAL A 41 3.64 5.73 7.47
N MET A 42 3.22 6.25 6.33
CA MET A 42 3.55 5.67 5.03
C MET A 42 4.02 6.76 4.08
N LYS A 43 5.04 6.49 3.27
CA LYS A 43 5.50 7.41 2.21
C LYS A 43 5.32 6.77 0.85
N ILE A 44 4.78 7.56 -0.07
CA ILE A 44 4.63 7.18 -1.48
C ILE A 44 5.48 8.12 -2.32
N LYS A 45 6.32 7.55 -3.18
CA LYS A 45 7.11 8.27 -4.17
C LYS A 45 7.13 7.48 -5.47
N ASN A 46 6.90 8.15 -6.59
CA ASN A 46 6.93 7.57 -7.93
C ASN A 46 6.02 6.33 -8.05
N ASN A 47 4.78 6.49 -7.57
CA ASN A 47 3.74 5.44 -7.59
C ASN A 47 4.18 4.13 -6.89
N ARG A 48 4.94 4.27 -5.81
CA ARG A 48 5.48 3.17 -5.02
C ARG A 48 5.46 3.53 -3.54
N VAL A 49 5.10 2.58 -2.69
CA VAL A 49 5.31 2.71 -1.24
C VAL A 49 6.80 2.58 -0.97
N THR A 50 7.42 3.65 -0.50
CA THR A 50 8.85 3.69 -0.19
C THR A 50 9.15 3.54 1.28
N TYR A 51 8.16 3.80 2.13
CA TYR A 51 8.28 3.65 3.56
C TYR A 51 6.94 3.28 4.16
N PHE A 52 6.95 2.41 5.16
CA PHE A 52 5.84 2.16 6.05
C PHE A 52 6.39 1.96 7.46
N SER A 53 5.70 2.50 8.45
CA SER A 53 5.92 2.22 9.87
C SER A 53 4.57 2.13 10.55
N GLY A 54 4.42 1.07 11.35
CA GLY A 54 3.27 0.81 12.20
C GLY A 54 3.66 -0.15 13.31
N ASP A 55 2.79 -0.31 14.30
CA ASP A 55 2.98 -1.24 15.41
C ASP A 55 1.77 -2.19 15.43
N PRO A 56 1.81 -3.29 14.66
CA PRO A 56 0.74 -4.28 14.68
C PRO A 56 0.53 -4.80 16.10
N ALA A 57 -0.72 -4.79 16.55
CA ALA A 57 -1.11 -5.38 17.82
C ALA A 57 -0.72 -6.87 17.83
N GLY A 58 0.21 -7.23 18.70
CA GLY A 58 0.75 -8.57 18.84
C GLY A 58 2.06 -8.54 19.62
N SER A 59 2.20 -9.41 20.62
CA SER A 59 3.46 -9.58 21.34
C SER A 59 4.40 -10.43 20.50
N CYS A 60 5.33 -9.81 19.81
CA CYS A 60 6.47 -10.52 19.25
C CYS A 60 7.56 -10.63 20.30
N TYR A 61 8.09 -11.84 20.49
CA TYR A 61 9.27 -12.08 21.33
C TYR A 61 9.14 -11.63 22.80
N GLY A 62 7.91 -11.58 23.35
CA GLY A 62 7.67 -11.14 24.74
C GLY A 62 7.80 -9.62 24.95
N ILE A 63 7.96 -8.83 23.89
CA ILE A 63 8.03 -7.38 23.93
C ILE A 63 6.65 -6.83 23.55
N GLY A 64 6.09 -5.94 24.38
CA GLY A 64 4.70 -5.48 24.28
C GLY A 64 4.36 -4.65 23.03
N SER A 65 5.35 -4.30 22.20
CA SER A 65 5.19 -3.55 20.95
C SER A 65 6.07 -4.16 19.87
N THR A 66 5.50 -4.42 18.70
CA THR A 66 6.20 -4.95 17.53
C THR A 66 6.32 -3.85 16.49
N LEU A 67 7.29 -2.96 16.62
CA LEU A 67 7.47 -1.92 15.60
C LEU A 67 7.84 -2.57 14.26
N VAL A 68 6.95 -2.44 13.28
CA VAL A 68 7.16 -2.91 11.92
C VAL A 68 7.46 -1.72 11.04
N SER A 69 8.69 -1.67 10.54
CA SER A 69 9.10 -0.74 9.50
C SER A 69 9.44 -1.47 8.20
N PHE A 70 9.06 -0.86 7.08
CA PHE A 70 9.46 -1.22 5.74
C PHE A 70 10.07 0.00 5.07
N THR A 71 11.20 -0.18 4.41
CA THR A 71 11.84 0.84 3.57
C THR A 71 12.17 0.23 2.22
N PHE A 72 11.85 0.90 1.13
CA PHE A 72 12.20 0.45 -0.21
C PHE A 72 13.42 1.23 -0.73
N PRO A 73 14.39 0.55 -1.39
CA PRO A 73 14.52 -0.91 -1.47
C PRO A 73 14.92 -1.49 -0.10
N SER A 74 14.42 -2.68 0.24
CA SER A 74 14.88 -3.41 1.42
C SER A 74 15.69 -4.62 0.97
N ALA A 75 16.87 -4.83 1.58
CA ALA A 75 17.65 -6.05 1.40
C ALA A 75 16.87 -7.30 1.86
N ALA A 76 15.91 -7.10 2.76
CA ALA A 76 14.99 -8.10 3.27
C ALA A 76 13.69 -8.21 2.45
N GLN A 77 13.61 -7.64 1.24
CA GLN A 77 12.47 -7.77 0.34
C GLN A 77 12.63 -8.96 -0.60
N ARG A 78 11.55 -9.70 -0.89
CA ARG A 78 11.62 -10.75 -1.91
C ARG A 78 11.88 -10.11 -3.29
N PRO A 79 12.70 -10.73 -4.17
CA PRO A 79 12.94 -10.21 -5.53
C PRO A 79 11.64 -9.99 -6.33
N SER A 80 10.63 -10.84 -6.14
CA SER A 80 9.32 -10.74 -6.81
C SER A 80 8.32 -9.81 -6.11
N ALA A 81 8.60 -9.35 -4.90
CA ALA A 81 7.70 -8.47 -4.17
C ALA A 81 7.89 -7.03 -4.63
N THR A 82 6.82 -6.37 -5.05
CA THR A 82 6.88 -4.98 -5.51
C THR A 82 5.90 -4.10 -4.75
N SER A 83 6.42 -3.10 -4.03
CA SER A 83 5.61 -2.05 -3.41
C SER A 83 5.02 -1.05 -4.42
N LYS A 84 5.10 -1.33 -5.73
CA LYS A 84 4.54 -0.48 -6.78
C LYS A 84 3.03 -0.51 -6.69
N ILE A 85 2.44 0.67 -6.76
CA ILE A 85 1.00 0.86 -6.74
C ILE A 85 0.49 0.68 -8.17
N LYS A 86 -0.44 -0.25 -8.37
CA LYS A 86 -1.05 -0.54 -9.66
C LYS A 86 -1.96 0.62 -10.10
N SER A 87 -2.33 0.64 -11.38
CA SER A 87 -3.25 1.65 -11.94
C SER A 87 -4.59 1.74 -11.21
N ASN A 88 -5.05 0.64 -10.61
CA ASN A 88 -6.26 0.57 -9.78
C ASN A 88 -6.04 0.97 -8.30
N GLY A 89 -4.86 1.53 -7.97
CA GLY A 89 -4.50 2.01 -6.64
C GLY A 89 -4.06 0.90 -5.66
N ILE A 90 -4.01 -0.37 -6.07
CA ILE A 90 -3.66 -1.49 -5.19
C ILE A 90 -2.15 -1.70 -5.14
N PHE A 91 -1.59 -1.99 -3.96
CA PHE A 91 -0.19 -2.40 -3.77
C PHE A 91 -0.07 -3.59 -2.81
N SER A 92 1.03 -4.33 -2.94
CA SER A 92 1.40 -5.43 -2.04
C SER A 92 2.91 -5.56 -1.95
N ALA A 93 3.47 -5.43 -0.75
CA ALA A 93 4.88 -5.63 -0.47
C ALA A 93 5.06 -6.80 0.49
N VAL A 94 6.02 -7.68 0.19
CA VAL A 94 6.39 -8.82 1.03
C VAL A 94 7.86 -8.71 1.38
N PHE A 95 8.15 -8.68 2.66
CA PHE A 95 9.49 -8.47 3.21
C PHE A 95 9.63 -9.20 4.54
N LYS A 96 10.85 -9.26 5.08
CA LYS A 96 11.10 -9.69 6.45
C LYS A 96 11.59 -8.52 7.30
N GLY A 97 11.38 -8.58 8.61
CA GLY A 97 11.80 -7.53 9.54
C GLY A 97 13.30 -7.55 9.80
N SER A 98 13.85 -8.73 10.05
CA SER A 98 15.29 -8.93 10.23
C SER A 98 15.94 -9.56 8.99
N PRO A 99 17.11 -9.07 8.53
CA PRO A 99 17.90 -9.72 7.50
C PRO A 99 18.41 -11.12 7.91
N ASP A 100 18.50 -11.40 9.22
CA ASP A 100 19.08 -12.65 9.75
C ASP A 100 18.04 -13.75 9.98
N VAL A 101 16.77 -13.39 10.06
CA VAL A 101 15.67 -14.35 10.23
C VAL A 101 15.23 -14.88 8.87
N SER A 102 14.81 -16.14 8.81
CA SER A 102 14.31 -16.71 7.56
C SER A 102 13.00 -16.04 7.13
N PHE A 103 12.71 -16.03 5.83
CA PHE A 103 11.42 -15.54 5.32
C PHE A 103 10.22 -16.38 5.78
N LYS A 104 10.44 -17.61 6.27
CA LYS A 104 9.38 -18.45 6.83
C LYS A 104 9.03 -18.00 8.25
N ASP A 105 10.03 -17.52 8.97
CA ASP A 105 9.97 -17.22 10.40
C ASP A 105 9.64 -15.74 10.69
N ASP A 106 9.86 -14.84 9.74
CA ASP A 106 9.46 -13.42 9.83
C ASP A 106 8.95 -12.90 8.48
N ARG A 107 7.82 -13.44 8.04
CA ARG A 107 7.15 -12.97 6.82
C ARG A 107 6.21 -11.82 7.13
N ARG A 108 6.48 -10.67 6.54
CA ARG A 108 5.66 -9.46 6.63
C ARG A 108 5.03 -9.13 5.28
N VAL A 109 3.72 -8.90 5.28
CA VAL A 109 2.93 -8.63 4.09
C VAL A 109 2.17 -7.33 4.31
N LEU A 110 2.59 -6.28 3.59
CA LEU A 110 1.94 -4.99 3.57
C LEU A 110 1.09 -4.87 2.31
N THR A 111 -0.22 -4.76 2.48
CA THR A 111 -1.15 -4.55 1.38
C THR A 111 -1.93 -3.26 1.59
N GLY A 112 -2.37 -2.66 0.49
CA GLY A 112 -3.28 -1.52 0.60
C GLY A 112 -3.84 -1.06 -0.72
N LYS A 113 -4.79 -0.13 -0.59
CA LYS A 113 -5.48 0.53 -1.68
C LYS A 113 -5.43 2.03 -1.46
N VAL A 114 -4.96 2.74 -2.47
CA VAL A 114 -4.94 4.20 -2.52
C VAL A 114 -6.18 4.70 -3.25
N LYS A 115 -6.92 5.62 -2.64
CA LYS A 115 -8.08 6.29 -3.21
C LYS A 115 -7.99 7.78 -2.91
N GLY A 116 -7.55 8.57 -3.89
CA GLY A 116 -7.30 10.00 -3.70
C GLY A 116 -6.22 10.25 -2.65
N ASN A 117 -6.57 10.97 -1.58
CA ASN A 117 -5.67 11.28 -0.47
C ASN A 117 -5.69 10.22 0.65
N LYS A 118 -6.52 9.18 0.53
CA LYS A 118 -6.71 8.16 1.56
C LYS A 118 -6.06 6.84 1.14
N VAL A 119 -5.45 6.16 2.10
CA VAL A 119 -4.91 4.82 1.96
C VAL A 119 -5.55 3.96 3.03
N THR A 120 -6.11 2.83 2.61
CA THR A 120 -6.59 1.77 3.50
C THR A 120 -5.75 0.54 3.24
N GLY A 121 -5.26 -0.11 4.28
CA GLY A 121 -4.38 -1.25 4.10
C GLY A 121 -4.35 -2.20 5.29
N ARG A 122 -3.54 -3.23 5.14
CA ARG A 122 -3.36 -4.29 6.12
C ARG A 122 -1.89 -4.69 6.17
N MET A 123 -1.34 -4.80 7.38
CA MET A 123 -0.03 -5.38 7.65
C MET A 123 -0.25 -6.73 8.34
N ILE A 124 0.30 -7.79 7.76
CA ILE A 124 0.26 -9.14 8.31
C ILE A 124 1.69 -9.57 8.61
N VAL A 125 1.95 -10.00 9.84
CA VAL A 125 3.19 -10.64 10.26
C VAL A 125 2.88 -12.11 10.52
N SER A 126 3.72 -13.00 9.99
CA SER A 126 3.56 -14.45 10.08
C SER A 126 4.92 -15.15 10.23
N GLY A 127 4.94 -16.30 10.90
CA GLY A 127 6.15 -17.05 11.22
C GLY A 127 6.22 -17.33 12.72
N LEU A 128 7.33 -16.96 13.37
CA LEU A 128 7.50 -17.00 14.83
C LEU A 128 6.56 -16.04 15.55
N CYS A 129 6.10 -15.01 14.84
CA CYS A 129 5.07 -14.09 15.27
C CYS A 129 3.84 -14.17 14.38
N GLN A 130 2.69 -13.92 14.97
CA GLN A 130 1.46 -13.68 14.23
C GLN A 130 0.86 -12.35 14.68
N ALA A 131 0.73 -11.43 13.72
CA ALA A 131 0.06 -10.17 13.96
C ALA A 131 -0.71 -9.76 12.71
N ASP A 132 -1.86 -9.12 12.92
CA ASP A 132 -2.73 -8.67 11.85
C ASP A 132 -3.25 -7.28 12.18
N GLN A 133 -3.00 -6.34 11.28
CA GLN A 133 -3.14 -4.93 11.55
C GLN A 133 -3.84 -4.24 10.39
N LYS A 134 -4.96 -3.56 10.66
CA LYS A 134 -5.71 -2.81 9.64
C LYS A 134 -5.54 -1.31 9.87
N PHE A 135 -4.98 -0.64 8.88
CA PHE A 135 -4.71 0.79 9.00
C PHE A 135 -5.46 1.63 7.98
N THR A 136 -5.70 2.87 8.38
CA THR A 136 -6.15 3.95 7.50
C THR A 136 -5.22 5.14 7.68
N ALA A 137 -4.68 5.65 6.57
CA ALA A 137 -3.81 6.83 6.55
C ALA A 137 -4.30 7.85 5.52
N VAL A 138 -4.10 9.13 5.82
CA VAL A 138 -4.48 10.24 4.95
C VAL A 138 -3.23 11.07 4.63
N ARG A 139 -3.13 11.57 3.40
CA ARG A 139 -2.04 12.45 2.97
C ARG A 139 -2.00 13.69 3.85
N LYS A 140 -0.84 13.95 4.46
CA LYS A 140 -0.54 15.18 5.20
C LYS A 140 0.03 16.24 4.27
#